data_AF-A0A2S8VX50-F1
#
_entry.id   AF-A0A2S8VX50-F1
#
_cell.length_a   1.000
_cell.length_b   1.000
_cell.length_c   1.000
_cell.angle_alpha   90.00
_cell.angle_beta   90.00
_cell.angle_gamma   90.00
#
_symmetry.space_group_name_H-M   'P 1'
#
loop_
_entity.id
_entity.type
_entity.pdbx_description
1 polymer ?
#
loop_
_entity_poly.entity_id
_entity_poly.type
_entity_poly.pdbx_seq_one_letter_code
_entity_poly.pdbx_strand_id
1 'polypeptide(L)'
;MDAAALEQRSLPVPEGLDAPEEQVIELARVWWNGTGPIMNLRPALAEPGNMGVVLAEMAWLYSHAYAEHHGLDRAVAFKAICDSWDKSHAQVAQAAEAETAK
;
A
#
# COMPACT_ATOMS: atom_id res chain seq x y z
N MET A 1 -18.75 -2.33 -14.96
CA MET A 1 -18.47 -1.82 -13.60
C MET A 1 -18.72 -0.33 -13.63
N ASP A 2 -19.63 0.17 -12.81
CA ASP A 2 -19.95 1.60 -12.78
C ASP A 2 -18.87 2.36 -12.01
N ALA A 3 -18.18 3.29 -12.69
CA ALA A 3 -17.12 4.10 -12.10
C ALA A 3 -17.67 5.01 -10.99
N ALA A 4 -18.88 5.54 -11.14
CA ALA A 4 -19.48 6.43 -10.14
C ALA A 4 -19.75 5.70 -8.82
N ALA A 5 -20.26 4.47 -8.88
CA ALA A 5 -20.46 3.63 -7.71
C ALA A 5 -19.14 3.22 -7.02
N LEU A 6 -18.05 3.05 -7.77
CA LEU A 6 -16.73 2.82 -7.19
C LEU A 6 -16.22 4.07 -6.47
N GLU A 7 -16.30 5.24 -7.10
CA GLU A 7 -15.89 6.52 -6.51
C GLU A 7 -16.57 6.79 -5.17
N GLN A 8 -17.87 6.50 -5.06
CA GLN A 8 -18.62 6.63 -3.79
C GLN A 8 -18.12 5.71 -2.66
N ARG A 9 -17.47 4.60 -3.00
CA ARG A 9 -16.89 3.65 -2.03
C ARG A 9 -15.41 3.91 -1.76
N SER A 10 -14.80 4.88 -2.44
CA SER A 10 -13.40 5.23 -2.23
C SER A 10 -13.21 5.98 -0.92
N LEU A 11 -11.97 5.97 -0.40
CA LEU A 11 -11.63 6.77 0.76
C LEU A 11 -11.74 8.26 0.42
N PRO A 12 -12.28 9.09 1.34
CA PRO A 12 -12.27 10.53 1.15
C PRO A 12 -10.84 11.07 1.20
N VAL A 13 -10.65 12.30 0.73
CA VAL A 13 -9.42 13.07 0.99
C VAL A 13 -9.22 13.15 2.50
N PRO A 14 -8.03 12.80 3.05
CA PRO A 14 -7.78 12.84 4.48
C PRO A 14 -7.97 14.24 5.09
N GLU A 15 -8.50 14.28 6.30
CA GLU A 15 -8.49 15.48 7.13
C GLU A 15 -7.06 15.73 7.67
N GLY A 16 -6.71 17.00 7.94
CA GLY A 16 -5.40 17.38 8.51
C GLY A 16 -4.26 17.55 7.50
N LEU A 17 -4.58 17.75 6.22
CA LEU A 17 -3.60 18.17 5.20
C LEU A 17 -3.33 19.68 5.34
N ASP A 18 -2.42 20.04 6.25
CA ASP A 18 -2.13 21.44 6.61
C ASP A 18 -0.99 22.08 5.80
N ALA A 19 -0.35 21.32 4.91
CA ALA A 19 0.68 21.85 4.02
C ALA A 19 0.08 22.73 2.90
N PRO A 20 0.85 23.63 2.27
CA PRO A 20 0.39 24.38 1.10
C PRO A 20 -0.13 23.43 0.01
N GLU A 21 -1.23 23.81 -0.66
CA GLU A 21 -1.96 22.97 -1.62
C GLU A 21 -1.04 22.40 -2.71
N GLU A 22 -0.10 23.21 -3.21
CA GLU A 22 0.85 22.83 -4.24
C GLU A 22 1.87 21.75 -3.80
N GLN A 23 1.97 21.50 -2.50
CA GLN A 23 2.84 20.48 -1.90
C GLN A 23 2.06 19.21 -1.52
N VAL A 24 0.74 19.27 -1.49
CA VAL A 24 -0.12 18.14 -1.18
C VAL A 24 -0.41 17.34 -2.46
N ILE A 25 0.10 16.11 -2.52
CA ILE A 25 -0.06 15.24 -3.69
C ILE A 25 -0.57 13.86 -3.29
N GLU A 26 -1.52 13.33 -4.06
CA GLU A 26 -1.90 11.91 -3.96
C GLU A 26 -0.76 11.05 -4.52
N LEU A 27 -0.22 10.16 -3.69
CA LEU A 27 0.89 9.27 -4.04
C LEU A 27 0.41 7.99 -4.73
N ALA A 28 -0.66 7.39 -4.23
CA ALA A 28 -1.15 6.11 -4.68
C ALA A 28 -2.67 6.00 -4.52
N ARG A 29 -3.30 5.36 -5.49
CA ARG A 29 -4.70 4.94 -5.42
C ARG A 29 -4.79 3.44 -5.70
N VAL A 30 -5.16 2.67 -4.67
CA VAL A 30 -5.09 1.21 -4.66
C VAL A 30 -6.48 0.61 -4.51
N TRP A 31 -6.79 -0.37 -5.35
CA TRP A 31 -8.07 -1.10 -5.33
C TRP A 31 -7.82 -2.60 -5.23
N TRP A 32 -8.58 -3.30 -4.37
CA TRP A 32 -8.57 -4.77 -4.34
C TRP A 32 -9.54 -5.34 -5.37
N ASN A 33 -9.03 -6.02 -6.39
CA ASN A 33 -9.84 -6.61 -7.46
C ASN A 33 -10.05 -8.12 -7.26
N GLY A 34 -10.43 -8.52 -6.05
CA GLY A 34 -10.73 -9.91 -5.67
C GLY A 34 -9.50 -10.79 -5.46
N THR A 35 -8.55 -10.78 -6.41
CA THR A 35 -7.35 -11.63 -6.38
C THR A 35 -6.06 -10.87 -6.08
N GLY A 36 -6.08 -9.54 -6.17
CA GLY A 36 -4.90 -8.71 -5.94
C GLY A 36 -5.16 -7.22 -6.12
N PRO A 37 -4.13 -6.39 -5.86
CA PRO A 37 -4.23 -4.95 -5.99
C PRO A 37 -4.13 -4.50 -7.46
N ILE A 38 -4.93 -3.50 -7.82
CA ILE A 38 -4.77 -2.67 -9.03
C ILE A 38 -4.46 -1.26 -8.55
N MET A 39 -3.41 -0.64 -9.10
CA MET A 39 -2.83 0.59 -8.54
C MET A 39 -2.61 1.65 -9.61
N ASN A 40 -2.99 2.89 -9.28
CA ASN A 40 -2.47 4.09 -9.95
C ASN A 40 -1.42 4.68 -9.02
N LEU A 41 -0.16 4.68 -9.45
CA LEU A 41 0.96 5.19 -8.68
C LEU A 41 1.47 6.47 -9.33
N ARG A 42 1.56 7.54 -8.55
CA ARG A 42 2.35 8.69 -8.94
C ARG A 42 3.81 8.36 -8.61
N PRO A 43 4.76 8.46 -9.55
CA PRO A 43 6.19 8.34 -9.26
C PRO A 43 6.63 9.60 -8.52
N ALA A 44 6.25 9.70 -7.25
CA ALA A 44 5.87 10.97 -6.66
C ALA A 44 6.94 11.66 -5.82
N LEU A 45 7.99 10.97 -5.41
CA LEU A 45 8.98 11.54 -4.50
C LEU A 45 10.34 11.53 -5.19
N ALA A 46 11.05 12.67 -5.10
CA ALA A 46 12.35 12.87 -5.72
C ALA A 46 13.38 11.81 -5.30
N GLU A 47 13.23 11.30 -4.07
CA GLU A 47 14.08 10.25 -3.50
C GLU A 47 13.29 8.93 -3.36
N PRO A 48 13.74 7.83 -4.01
CA PRO A 48 13.10 6.53 -3.91
C PRO A 48 12.93 6.02 -2.47
N GLY A 49 13.88 6.37 -1.58
CA GLY A 49 13.84 6.00 -0.17
C GLY A 49 12.59 6.50 0.57
N ASN A 50 12.00 7.61 0.13
CA ASN A 50 10.79 8.14 0.75
C ASN A 50 9.58 7.21 0.54
N MET A 51 9.54 6.46 -0.56
CA MET A 51 8.51 5.44 -0.74
C MET A 51 8.66 4.30 0.26
N GLY A 52 9.89 3.98 0.69
CA GLY A 52 10.14 3.02 1.77
C GLY A 52 9.52 3.47 3.10
N VAL A 53 9.60 4.77 3.42
CA VAL A 53 8.95 5.35 4.61
C VAL A 53 7.44 5.22 4.52
N VAL A 54 6.84 5.57 3.38
CA VAL A 54 5.39 5.44 3.16
C VAL A 54 4.92 4.00 3.36
N LEU A 55 5.65 3.03 2.80
CA LEU A 55 5.30 1.60 2.91
C LEU A 55 5.40 1.10 4.35
N ALA A 56 6.42 1.52 5.10
CA ALA A 56 6.57 1.18 6.51
C ALA A 56 5.41 1.75 7.36
N GLU A 57 5.03 3.00 7.11
CA GLU A 57 3.90 3.64 7.81
C GLU A 57 2.57 2.92 7.50
N MET A 58 2.34 2.54 6.24
CA MET A 58 1.17 1.75 5.85
C MET A 58 1.12 0.41 6.60
N ALA A 59 2.24 -0.32 6.69
CA ALA A 59 2.29 -1.58 7.43
C ALA A 59 1.95 -1.39 8.91
N TRP A 60 2.45 -0.31 9.51
CA TRP A 60 2.16 0.05 10.90
C TRP A 60 0.68 0.38 11.13
N LEU A 61 0.08 1.19 10.25
CA LEU A 61 -1.33 1.57 10.33
C LEU A 61 -2.27 0.37 10.11
N TYR A 62 -1.99 -0.48 9.13
CA TYR A 62 -2.78 -1.70 8.92
C TYR A 62 -2.68 -2.66 10.11
N SER A 63 -1.48 -2.83 10.70
CA SER A 63 -1.34 -3.64 11.90
C SER A 63 -2.19 -3.14 13.07
N HIS A 64 -2.33 -1.82 13.19
CA HIS A 64 -3.19 -1.19 14.19
C HIS A 64 -4.65 -1.49 13.93
N ALA A 65 -5.12 -1.29 12.69
CA ALA A 65 -6.49 -1.60 12.28
C ALA A 65 -6.84 -3.08 12.51
N TYR A 66 -5.92 -4.01 12.29
CA TYR A 66 -6.13 -5.43 12.61
C TYR A 66 -6.34 -5.68 14.11
N ALA A 67 -5.60 -4.97 14.96
CA ALA A 67 -5.79 -5.08 16.39
C ALA A 67 -7.14 -4.53 16.83
N GLU A 68 -7.55 -3.38 16.30
CA GLU A 68 -8.80 -2.72 16.67
C GLU A 68 -10.05 -3.43 16.14
N HIS A 69 -10.02 -3.89 14.89
CA HIS A 69 -11.22 -4.42 14.21
C HIS A 69 -11.32 -5.94 14.25
N HIS A 70 -10.20 -6.65 14.42
CA HIS A 70 -10.15 -8.10 14.33
C HIS A 70 -9.64 -8.78 15.61
N GLY A 71 -9.29 -8.01 16.65
CA GLY A 71 -8.85 -8.55 17.94
C GLY A 71 -7.51 -9.28 17.88
N LEU A 72 -6.75 -9.10 16.79
CA LEU A 72 -5.42 -9.68 16.64
C LEU A 72 -4.41 -8.91 17.50
N ASP A 73 -3.40 -9.61 18.04
CA ASP A 73 -2.27 -8.90 18.62
C ASP A 73 -1.57 -8.09 17.52
N ARG A 74 -1.30 -6.81 17.80
CA ARG A 74 -0.73 -5.90 16.82
C ARG A 74 0.65 -6.36 16.33
N ALA A 75 1.50 -6.86 17.22
CA ALA A 75 2.84 -7.31 16.85
C ALA A 75 2.74 -8.56 15.95
N VAL A 76 1.79 -9.45 16.23
CA VAL A 76 1.47 -10.59 15.35
C VAL A 76 0.99 -10.11 13.98
N ALA A 77 0.06 -9.16 13.92
CA ALA A 77 -0.45 -8.63 12.65
C ALA A 77 0.64 -7.92 11.84
N PHE A 78 1.46 -7.09 12.50
CA PHE A 78 2.59 -6.41 11.87
C PHE A 78 3.60 -7.41 11.31
N LYS A 79 3.97 -8.43 12.10
CA LYS A 79 4.86 -9.50 11.65
C LYS A 79 4.29 -10.23 10.43
N ALA A 80 3.01 -10.55 10.43
CA ALA A 80 2.37 -11.24 9.30
C ALA A 80 2.44 -10.40 8.00
N ILE A 81 2.27 -9.08 8.10
CA ILE A 81 2.43 -8.16 6.97
C ILE A 81 3.88 -8.20 6.45
N CYS A 82 4.88 -8.09 7.33
CA CYS A 82 6.29 -8.15 6.94
C CYS A 82 6.69 -9.51 6.34
N ASP A 83 6.26 -10.61 6.94
CA ASP A 83 6.56 -11.96 6.43
C ASP A 83 5.98 -12.15 5.01
N SER A 84 4.77 -11.65 4.78
CA SER A 84 4.15 -11.69 3.44
C SER A 84 4.90 -10.79 2.45
N TRP A 85 5.35 -9.62 2.89
CA TRP A 85 6.14 -8.68 2.08
C TRP A 85 7.42 -9.34 1.57
N ASP A 86 8.19 -9.95 2.46
CA ASP A 86 9.46 -10.62 2.13
C ASP A 86 9.23 -11.79 1.18
N LYS A 87 8.19 -12.60 1.44
CA LYS A 87 7.82 -13.72 0.57
C LYS A 87 7.46 -13.24 -0.83
N SER A 88 6.67 -12.17 -0.97
CA SER A 88 6.29 -11.62 -2.26
C SER A 88 7.50 -11.09 -3.04
N HIS A 89 8.45 -10.42 -2.39
CA HIS A 89 9.68 -9.96 -3.04
C HIS A 89 10.55 -11.13 -3.52
N ALA A 90 10.68 -12.18 -2.71
CA ALA A 90 11.40 -13.39 -3.10
C ALA A 90 10.79 -14.05 -4.34
N GLN A 91 9.45 -14.10 -4.43
CA GLN A 91 8.74 -14.65 -5.59
C GLN A 91 8.96 -13.83 -6.86
N VAL A 92 8.93 -12.49 -6.75
CA VAL A 92 9.20 -11.59 -7.88
C VAL A 92 10.65 -11.72 -8.36
N ALA A 93 11.61 -11.78 -7.42
CA ALA A 93 13.02 -11.97 -7.75
C ALA A 93 13.25 -13.29 -8.52
N GLN A 94 12.66 -14.39 -8.05
CA GLN A 94 12.73 -15.69 -8.73
C GLN A 94 12.10 -15.66 -10.14
N ALA A 95 10.98 -14.96 -10.30
CA ALA A 95 10.34 -14.80 -11.60
C ALA A 95 11.21 -14.01 -12.59
N ALA A 96 11.85 -12.93 -12.11
CA ALA A 96 12.76 -12.12 -12.92
C ALA A 96 14.00 -12.92 -13.36
N GLU A 97 14.59 -13.72 -12.47
CA GLU A 97 15.72 -14.60 -12.81
C GLU A 97 15.33 -15.62 -13.91
N ALA A 98 14.13 -16.22 -13.81
CA ALA A 98 13.63 -17.18 -14.78
C ALA A 98 13.33 -16.55 -16.16
N GLU A 99 12.95 -15.27 -16.22
CA GLU A 99 12.78 -14.53 -17.47
C GLU A 99 14.13 -14.20 -18.13
N THR A 100 15.15 -13.86 -17.34
CA THR A 100 16.50 -13.55 -17.86
C THR A 100 17.32 -14.77 -18.30
N ALA A 101 16.92 -15.97 -17.88
CA ALA A 101 17.58 -17.23 -18.23
C ALA A 101 17.06 -17.87 -19.54
N LYS A 102 16.08 -17.24 -20.21
CA LYS A 102 15.53 -17.65 -21.51
C LYS A 102 16.13 -16.85 -22.66
#